data_AF-A0A061JH85-F1
#
_entry.id   AF-A0A061JH85-F1
#
_cell.length_a   1.000
_cell.length_b   1.000
_cell.length_c   1.000
_cell.angle_alpha   90.00
_cell.angle_beta   90.00
_cell.angle_gamma   90.00
#
_symmetry.space_group_name_H-M   'P 1'
#
loop_
_entity.id
_entity.type
_entity.pdbx_description
1 polymer ?
#
loop_
_entity_poly.entity_id
_entity_poly.type
_entity_poly.pdbx_seq_one_letter_code
_entity_poly.pdbx_strand_id
1 'polypeptide(L)'
;MYVFIKKKYISVIVVICILICLKMKKIKFFGLCIIFFEIMTFSSMGSSGICDENDTLQCESDIFGRKEKSFWEKNLFNMKQTIPWREFETIKKILIKEGICAETEFVIHDFQKHDGTRGRFMKIPGFADGSCLWSHLGVVPRTMMDVLEDCLKELQNNLMNDQLEDSNLLPELMEAVQLIDPLAISNGGKEPGKNIKEEFNQLVRKANQVLPHWYRLIKKYGGTVFKIQDEFAEFLKLENLDSQGNRDDKNEDDQNQKEDMIDALRPPNGDTFFQVMSEYLKTNIAIFSKKKSSRNRENSRFFNRGGTKHWLYLLQKDNGTHYDILVEVDKPVSRAITAEMNSFLASKLNQIPEE
;
A
#
# COMPACT_ATOMS: atom_id res chain seq x y z
N MET A 1 -4.62 35.91 -4.57
CA MET A 1 -5.17 36.66 -5.73
C MET A 1 -5.19 35.83 -7.02
N TYR A 2 -4.12 35.08 -7.33
CA TYR A 2 -4.04 34.19 -8.51
C TYR A 2 -5.10 33.05 -8.53
N VAL A 3 -5.43 32.49 -7.35
CA VAL A 3 -6.43 31.41 -7.20
C VAL A 3 -7.88 31.89 -7.48
N PHE A 4 -8.17 33.16 -7.20
CA PHE A 4 -9.51 33.73 -7.42
C PHE A 4 -9.77 34.03 -8.91
N ILE A 5 -8.71 34.29 -9.68
CA ILE A 5 -8.79 34.56 -11.12
C ILE A 5 -9.10 33.27 -11.89
N LYS A 6 -8.49 32.12 -11.54
CA LYS A 6 -8.82 30.81 -12.15
C LYS A 6 -10.28 30.40 -11.96
N LYS A 7 -10.86 30.61 -10.77
CA LYS A 7 -12.27 30.27 -10.48
C LYS A 7 -13.29 31.02 -11.36
N LYS A 8 -13.02 32.30 -11.66
CA LYS A 8 -13.92 33.10 -12.52
C LYS A 8 -13.91 32.63 -13.98
N TYR A 9 -12.75 32.25 -14.52
CA TYR A 9 -12.65 31.78 -15.90
C TYR A 9 -13.28 30.41 -16.13
N ILE A 10 -13.17 29.49 -15.15
CA ILE A 10 -13.80 28.16 -15.23
C ILE A 10 -15.32 28.27 -15.24
N SER A 11 -15.92 29.10 -14.36
CA SER A 11 -17.37 29.34 -14.36
C SER A 11 -17.87 29.95 -15.69
N VAL A 12 -17.11 30.87 -16.29
CA VAL A 12 -17.49 31.48 -17.57
C VAL A 12 -17.43 30.47 -18.71
N ILE A 13 -16.42 29.59 -18.76
CA ILE A 13 -16.31 28.53 -19.77
C ILE A 13 -17.45 27.52 -19.63
N VAL A 14 -17.84 27.16 -18.41
CA VAL A 14 -18.97 26.24 -18.14
C VAL A 14 -20.29 26.82 -18.63
N VAL A 15 -20.56 28.10 -18.34
CA VAL A 15 -21.78 28.77 -18.80
C VAL A 15 -21.80 28.85 -20.33
N ILE A 16 -20.66 29.12 -20.97
CA ILE A 16 -20.55 29.14 -22.43
C ILE A 16 -20.79 27.76 -23.03
N CYS A 17 -20.21 26.68 -22.48
CA CYS A 17 -20.44 25.32 -22.94
C CYS A 17 -21.90 24.88 -22.78
N ILE A 18 -22.54 25.21 -21.65
CA ILE A 18 -23.96 24.96 -21.41
C ILE A 18 -24.83 25.70 -22.43
N LEU A 19 -24.54 26.98 -22.68
CA LEU A 19 -25.28 27.79 -23.66
C LEU A 19 -25.11 27.28 -25.09
N ILE A 20 -23.91 26.84 -25.48
CA ILE A 20 -23.65 26.23 -26.79
C ILE A 20 -24.43 24.91 -26.92
N CYS A 21 -24.43 24.08 -25.88
CA CYS A 21 -25.15 22.79 -25.89
C CYS A 21 -26.67 22.97 -25.93
N LEU A 22 -27.22 23.96 -25.20
CA LEU A 22 -28.64 24.32 -25.24
C LEU A 22 -29.05 24.83 -26.63
N LYS A 23 -28.18 25.62 -27.29
CA LYS A 23 -28.44 26.15 -28.63
C LYS A 23 -28.41 25.08 -29.72
N MET A 24 -27.65 24.00 -29.52
CA MET A 24 -27.52 22.90 -30.48
C MET A 24 -28.60 21.80 -30.36
N LYS A 25 -29.53 21.86 -29.39
CA LYS A 25 -30.59 20.85 -29.15
C LYS A 25 -30.13 19.38 -29.17
N LYS A 26 -28.86 19.11 -28.84
CA LYS A 26 -28.30 17.74 -28.82
C LYS A 26 -28.17 17.27 -27.37
N ILE A 27 -29.22 16.60 -26.88
CA ILE A 27 -29.31 16.02 -25.53
C ILE A 27 -28.14 15.06 -25.23
N LYS A 28 -27.64 14.32 -26.24
CA LYS A 28 -26.50 13.40 -26.08
C LYS A 28 -25.18 14.10 -25.75
N PHE A 29 -25.01 15.37 -26.14
CA PHE A 29 -23.77 16.13 -25.87
C PHE A 29 -23.74 16.67 -24.43
N PHE A 30 -24.92 16.92 -23.84
CA PHE A 30 -25.07 17.41 -22.47
C PHE A 30 -24.60 16.39 -21.42
N GLY A 31 -24.94 15.11 -21.62
CA GLY A 31 -24.45 14.02 -20.77
C GLY A 31 -22.93 13.86 -20.87
N LEU A 32 -22.36 14.03 -22.07
CA LEU A 32 -20.91 13.99 -22.26
C LEU A 32 -20.23 15.18 -21.58
N CYS A 33 -20.79 16.40 -21.63
CA CYS A 33 -20.20 17.57 -20.97
C CYS A 33 -20.29 17.52 -19.44
N ILE A 34 -21.34 16.94 -18.85
CA ILE A 34 -21.42 16.74 -17.39
C ILE A 34 -20.42 15.69 -16.94
N ILE A 35 -20.30 14.58 -17.68
CA ILE A 35 -19.30 13.54 -17.40
C ILE A 35 -17.89 14.07 -17.63
N PHE A 36 -17.65 14.84 -18.69
CA PHE A 36 -16.36 15.49 -18.94
C PHE A 36 -16.07 16.56 -17.88
N PHE A 37 -17.09 17.19 -17.27
CA PHE A 37 -16.94 18.12 -16.16
C PHE A 37 -16.68 17.41 -14.83
N GLU A 38 -17.28 16.24 -14.57
CA GLU A 38 -16.93 15.36 -13.45
C GLU A 38 -15.51 14.83 -13.62
N ILE A 39 -15.15 14.35 -14.82
CA ILE A 39 -13.79 13.95 -15.16
C ILE A 39 -12.86 15.15 -15.08
N MET A 40 -13.23 16.37 -15.49
CA MET A 40 -12.37 17.56 -15.40
C MET A 40 -12.34 18.20 -14.02
N THR A 41 -13.31 17.97 -13.14
CA THR A 41 -13.19 18.29 -11.71
C THR A 41 -12.33 17.24 -11.02
N PHE A 42 -12.41 15.96 -11.44
CA PHE A 42 -11.43 14.92 -11.11
C PHE A 42 -10.05 15.16 -11.74
N SER A 43 -9.93 15.80 -12.90
CA SER A 43 -8.66 16.06 -13.60
C SER A 43 -8.12 17.47 -13.31
N SER A 44 -8.94 18.35 -12.71
CA SER A 44 -8.50 19.52 -11.96
C SER A 44 -7.73 19.11 -10.69
N MET A 45 -7.72 17.82 -10.35
CA MET A 45 -6.71 17.17 -9.49
C MET A 45 -5.36 16.99 -10.22
N GLY A 46 -5.09 17.77 -11.28
CA GLY A 46 -3.81 17.90 -11.99
C GLY A 46 -2.72 18.59 -11.17
N SER A 47 -2.66 18.28 -9.88
CA SER A 47 -1.55 18.60 -8.98
C SER A 47 -1.22 17.33 -8.22
N SER A 48 -0.30 16.54 -8.78
CA SER A 48 0.56 15.58 -8.08
C SER A 48 -0.05 14.90 -6.85
N GLY A 49 -0.91 13.88 -7.02
CA GLY A 49 -1.19 12.87 -5.97
C GLY A 49 -1.22 13.35 -4.52
N ILE A 50 -1.82 14.50 -4.23
CA ILE A 50 -1.96 15.11 -2.90
C ILE A 50 -3.45 15.04 -2.55
N CYS A 51 -3.74 14.66 -1.31
CA CYS A 51 -5.08 14.64 -0.74
C CYS A 51 -5.80 15.97 -1.00
N ASP A 52 -6.93 15.94 -1.71
CA ASP A 52 -7.76 17.13 -1.90
C ASP A 52 -8.57 17.40 -0.62
N GLU A 53 -8.49 18.63 -0.09
CA GLU A 53 -9.24 19.08 1.08
C GLU A 53 -10.77 18.98 0.89
N ASN A 54 -11.25 18.83 -0.36
CA ASN A 54 -12.67 18.72 -0.66
C ASN A 54 -13.23 17.30 -0.59
N ASP A 55 -12.38 16.27 -0.50
CA ASP A 55 -12.85 14.90 -0.32
C ASP A 55 -13.10 14.63 1.16
N THR A 56 -14.30 14.20 1.51
CA THR A 56 -14.67 13.76 2.87
C THR A 56 -13.94 12.49 3.30
N LEU A 57 -12.92 12.05 2.57
CA LEU A 57 -12.13 10.86 2.85
C LEU A 57 -10.90 11.25 3.67
N GLN A 58 -10.59 10.43 4.67
CA GLN A 58 -9.33 10.55 5.39
C GLN A 58 -8.20 10.13 4.46
N CYS A 59 -7.34 11.08 4.11
CA CYS A 59 -6.20 10.89 3.25
C CYS A 59 -5.02 11.59 3.89
N GLU A 60 -3.89 10.90 3.93
CA GLU A 60 -2.65 11.45 4.44
C GLU A 60 -1.58 11.44 3.35
N SER A 61 -0.76 12.48 3.29
CA SER A 61 0.43 12.53 2.44
C SER A 61 1.70 12.39 3.28
N ASP A 62 2.70 11.70 2.75
CA ASP A 62 4.05 11.65 3.33
C ASP A 62 5.09 11.39 2.22
N ILE A 63 6.37 11.56 2.57
CA ILE A 63 7.49 11.24 1.69
C ILE A 63 7.72 9.74 1.68
N PHE A 64 7.62 9.16 0.49
CA PHE A 64 7.78 7.75 0.21
C PHE A 64 8.64 7.58 -1.06
N GLY A 65 9.84 6.99 -0.92
CA GLY A 65 10.77 6.89 -2.06
C GLY A 65 11.18 8.24 -2.64
N ARG A 66 11.48 9.22 -1.77
CA ARG A 66 11.84 10.62 -2.09
C ARG A 66 10.77 11.43 -2.82
N LYS A 67 9.55 10.90 -2.93
CA LYS A 67 8.41 11.58 -3.54
C LYS A 67 7.30 11.71 -2.52
N GLU A 68 6.57 12.80 -2.58
CA GLU A 68 5.32 12.92 -1.83
C GLU A 68 4.27 11.99 -2.46
N LYS A 69 3.62 11.18 -1.62
CA LYS A 69 2.58 10.23 -2.02
C LYS A 69 1.39 10.37 -1.09
N SER A 70 0.19 10.34 -1.65
CA SER A 70 -1.06 10.23 -0.89
C SER A 70 -1.42 8.79 -0.57
N PHE A 71 -1.98 8.62 0.61
CA PHE A 71 -2.43 7.36 1.18
C PHE A 71 -3.88 7.56 1.62
N TRP A 72 -4.82 7.02 0.85
CA TRP A 72 -6.22 6.95 1.25
C TRP A 72 -6.39 5.80 2.23
N GLU A 73 -6.61 6.09 3.51
CA GLU A 73 -6.71 5.06 4.55
C GLU A 73 -7.90 4.11 4.29
N LYS A 74 -7.70 2.79 4.40
CA LYS A 74 -8.79 1.80 4.27
C LYS A 74 -9.42 1.52 5.64
N ASN A 75 -9.58 2.58 6.42
CA ASN A 75 -10.14 2.50 7.76
C ASN A 75 -11.67 2.41 7.75
N LEU A 76 -12.29 2.18 8.91
CA LEU A 76 -13.74 2.05 9.06
C LEU A 76 -14.52 3.23 8.46
N PHE A 77 -14.04 4.45 8.64
CA PHE A 77 -14.73 5.66 8.20
C PHE A 77 -14.75 5.75 6.67
N ASN A 78 -13.59 5.57 6.03
CA ASN A 78 -13.47 5.60 4.58
C ASN A 78 -14.15 4.41 3.90
N MET A 79 -14.01 3.20 4.47
CA MET A 79 -14.61 1.99 3.92
C MET A 79 -16.15 1.96 4.00
N LYS A 80 -16.74 2.78 4.88
CA LYS A 80 -18.17 3.03 4.96
C LYS A 80 -18.70 3.92 3.84
N GLN A 81 -17.87 4.79 3.29
CA GLN A 81 -18.26 5.68 2.21
C GLN A 81 -18.20 4.92 0.89
N THR A 82 -19.35 4.62 0.28
CA THR A 82 -19.41 3.76 -0.92
C THR A 82 -20.10 4.42 -2.10
N ILE A 83 -19.70 4.05 -3.31
CA ILE A 83 -20.47 4.29 -4.53
C ILE A 83 -21.26 3.02 -4.93
N PRO A 84 -22.44 3.15 -5.56
CA PRO A 84 -23.17 2.01 -6.11
C PRO A 84 -22.39 1.32 -7.24
N TRP A 85 -22.57 0.00 -7.39
CA TRP A 85 -21.90 -0.79 -8.44
C TRP A 85 -22.12 -0.22 -9.85
N ARG A 86 -23.33 0.26 -10.16
CA ARG A 86 -23.66 0.85 -11.46
C ARG A 86 -22.80 2.09 -11.79
N GLU A 87 -22.47 2.87 -10.76
CA GLU A 87 -21.62 4.05 -10.91
C GLU A 87 -20.17 3.63 -11.16
N PHE A 88 -19.65 2.69 -10.37
CA PHE A 88 -18.32 2.10 -10.59
C PHE A 88 -18.16 1.51 -12.00
N GLU A 89 -19.14 0.74 -12.48
CA GLU A 89 -19.17 0.20 -13.84
C GLU A 89 -19.19 1.29 -14.92
N THR A 90 -19.84 2.43 -14.65
CA THR A 90 -19.84 3.57 -15.56
C THR A 90 -18.45 4.20 -15.64
N ILE A 91 -17.80 4.40 -14.50
CA ILE A 91 -16.41 4.89 -14.42
C ILE A 91 -15.47 3.95 -15.19
N LYS A 92 -15.52 2.64 -14.91
CA LYS A 92 -14.74 1.62 -15.61
C LYS A 92 -14.90 1.71 -17.13
N LYS A 93 -16.14 1.74 -17.63
CA LYS A 93 -16.43 1.81 -19.08
C LYS A 93 -15.87 3.06 -19.74
N ILE A 94 -15.93 4.20 -19.04
CA ILE A 94 -15.34 5.45 -19.52
C ILE A 94 -13.82 5.28 -19.61
N LEU A 95 -13.16 4.83 -18.54
CA LEU A 95 -11.71 4.67 -18.51
C LEU A 95 -11.18 3.77 -19.64
N ILE A 96 -11.92 2.71 -19.98
CA ILE A 96 -11.57 1.79 -21.07
C ILE A 96 -11.81 2.44 -22.44
N LYS A 97 -12.93 3.12 -22.61
CA LYS A 97 -13.27 3.80 -23.87
C LYS A 97 -12.27 4.92 -24.20
N GLU A 98 -11.82 5.64 -23.19
CA GLU A 98 -10.83 6.72 -23.33
C GLU A 98 -9.38 6.19 -23.42
N GLY A 99 -9.18 4.86 -23.42
CA GLY A 99 -7.86 4.24 -23.59
C GLY A 99 -6.92 4.41 -22.38
N ILE A 100 -7.44 4.82 -21.22
CA ILE A 100 -6.66 5.04 -19.99
C ILE A 100 -6.21 3.70 -19.37
N CYS A 101 -7.02 2.66 -19.55
CA CYS A 101 -6.71 1.31 -19.10
C CYS A 101 -7.35 0.26 -20.02
N ALA A 102 -6.80 -0.95 -20.04
CA ALA A 102 -7.36 -2.05 -20.79
C ALA A 102 -8.42 -2.81 -19.98
N GLU A 103 -9.44 -3.38 -20.65
CA GLU A 103 -10.40 -4.30 -20.02
C GLU A 103 -9.71 -5.49 -19.33
N THR A 104 -8.56 -5.92 -19.87
CA THR A 104 -7.74 -7.00 -19.30
C THR A 104 -7.12 -6.68 -17.94
N GLU A 105 -7.11 -5.41 -17.51
CA GLU A 105 -6.68 -5.03 -16.16
C GLU A 105 -7.76 -5.35 -15.10
N PHE A 106 -9.03 -5.51 -15.51
CA PHE A 106 -10.17 -5.82 -14.64
C PHE A 106 -10.51 -7.32 -14.66
N VAL A 107 -9.64 -8.13 -14.07
CA VAL A 107 -9.80 -9.59 -14.08
C VAL A 107 -10.79 -10.03 -13.00
N ILE A 108 -11.78 -10.85 -13.37
CA ILE A 108 -12.74 -11.45 -12.44
C ILE A 108 -12.20 -12.78 -11.91
N HIS A 109 -12.41 -13.01 -10.62
CA HIS A 109 -12.05 -14.22 -9.90
C HIS A 109 -13.22 -14.69 -9.05
N ASP A 110 -13.35 -16.01 -8.89
CA ASP A 110 -14.29 -16.63 -7.97
C ASP A 110 -13.54 -17.08 -6.73
N PHE A 111 -14.03 -16.69 -5.55
CA PHE A 111 -13.45 -17.10 -4.27
C PHE A 111 -14.54 -17.46 -3.27
N GLN A 112 -14.23 -18.38 -2.36
CA GLN A 112 -15.05 -18.61 -1.17
C GLN A 112 -14.86 -17.50 -0.13
N LYS A 113 -15.96 -16.98 0.41
CA LYS A 113 -16.00 -15.97 1.47
C LYS A 113 -15.93 -16.59 2.86
N HIS A 114 -15.77 -15.74 3.88
CA HIS A 114 -15.73 -16.13 5.30
C HIS A 114 -16.96 -16.91 5.77
N ASP A 115 -18.12 -16.70 5.14
CA ASP A 115 -19.39 -17.39 5.43
C ASP A 115 -19.56 -18.71 4.67
N GLY A 116 -18.53 -19.14 3.92
CA GLY A 116 -18.54 -20.34 3.10
C GLY A 116 -19.23 -20.18 1.73
N THR A 117 -19.85 -19.03 1.44
CA THR A 117 -20.48 -18.78 0.14
C THR A 117 -19.46 -18.38 -0.92
N ARG A 118 -19.75 -18.65 -2.20
CA ARG A 118 -18.91 -18.17 -3.31
C ARG A 118 -19.29 -16.76 -3.72
N GLY A 119 -18.28 -15.90 -3.89
CA GLY A 119 -18.42 -14.55 -4.41
C GLY A 119 -17.57 -14.34 -5.66
N ARG A 120 -18.00 -13.40 -6.51
CA ARG A 120 -17.23 -12.92 -7.66
C ARG A 120 -16.50 -11.65 -7.27
N PHE A 121 -15.21 -11.60 -7.54
CA PHE A 121 -14.33 -10.51 -7.17
C PHE A 121 -13.60 -9.98 -8.40
N MET A 122 -13.69 -8.68 -8.65
CA MET A 122 -12.97 -8.01 -9.72
C MET A 122 -11.70 -7.41 -9.15
N LYS A 123 -10.55 -7.78 -9.72
CA LYS A 123 -9.30 -7.04 -9.54
C LYS A 123 -9.47 -5.64 -10.11
N ILE A 124 -9.00 -4.63 -9.39
CA ILE A 124 -8.89 -3.27 -9.91
C ILE A 124 -7.43 -2.93 -10.28
N PRO A 125 -7.20 -2.02 -11.25
CA PRO A 125 -5.87 -1.45 -11.50
C PRO A 125 -5.30 -0.79 -10.23
N GLY A 126 -4.00 -0.97 -9.99
CA GLY A 126 -3.32 -0.44 -8.81
C GLY A 126 -1.81 -0.59 -8.89
N PHE A 127 -1.11 -0.07 -7.88
CA PHE A 127 0.34 -0.10 -7.78
C PHE A 127 0.88 -1.54 -7.78
N ALA A 128 2.00 -1.75 -8.50
CA ALA A 128 2.66 -3.06 -8.62
C ALA A 128 4.12 -3.06 -8.14
N ASP A 129 4.47 -2.08 -7.31
CA ASP A 129 5.79 -1.96 -6.69
C ASP A 129 5.83 -2.64 -5.31
N GLY A 130 7.02 -2.73 -4.71
CA GLY A 130 7.22 -3.33 -3.38
C GLY A 130 6.50 -2.61 -2.23
N SER A 131 5.91 -1.44 -2.50
CA SER A 131 5.08 -0.69 -1.54
C SER A 131 3.58 -0.91 -1.71
N CYS A 132 3.17 -1.75 -2.66
CA CYS A 132 1.76 -1.91 -3.02
C CYS A 132 0.89 -2.20 -1.81
N LEU A 133 1.31 -3.10 -0.91
CA LEU A 133 0.51 -3.44 0.27
C LEU A 133 0.27 -2.24 1.18
N TRP A 134 1.32 -1.49 1.54
CA TRP A 134 1.20 -0.29 2.37
C TRP A 134 0.29 0.76 1.74
N SER A 135 0.44 0.95 0.43
CA SER A 135 -0.37 1.88 -0.35
C SER A 135 -1.85 1.44 -0.35
N HIS A 136 -2.10 0.15 -0.63
CA HIS A 136 -3.42 -0.46 -0.64
C HIS A 136 -4.10 -0.44 0.73
N LEU A 137 -3.35 -0.55 1.83
CA LEU A 137 -3.87 -0.35 3.18
C LEU A 137 -4.10 1.14 3.50
N GLY A 138 -3.38 2.03 2.79
CA GLY A 138 -3.44 3.46 2.98
C GLY A 138 -2.73 3.93 4.24
N VAL A 139 -1.66 3.26 4.63
CA VAL A 139 -0.88 3.60 5.84
C VAL A 139 0.35 4.39 5.43
N VAL A 140 0.58 5.54 6.07
CA VAL A 140 1.76 6.38 5.84
C VAL A 140 2.98 5.89 6.62
N PRO A 141 4.23 6.19 6.18
CA PRO A 141 5.47 5.80 6.84
C PRO A 141 5.52 6.03 8.34
N ARG A 142 5.05 7.19 8.84
CA ARG A 142 5.05 7.48 10.28
C ARG A 142 4.24 6.45 11.07
N THR A 143 3.05 6.12 10.60
CA THR A 143 2.15 5.19 11.28
C THR A 143 2.46 3.73 10.99
N MET A 144 3.21 3.44 9.92
CA MET A 144 3.79 2.10 9.71
C MET A 144 4.64 1.68 10.92
N MET A 145 5.35 2.62 11.56
CA MET A 145 6.22 2.28 12.70
C MET A 145 5.41 1.79 13.88
N ASP A 146 4.33 2.49 14.19
CA ASP A 146 3.42 2.12 15.28
C ASP A 146 2.83 0.73 15.03
N VAL A 147 2.38 0.46 13.80
CA VAL A 147 1.83 -0.85 13.43
C VAL A 147 2.89 -1.96 13.47
N LEU A 148 4.13 -1.68 13.03
CA LEU A 148 5.22 -2.65 13.13
C LEU A 148 5.59 -2.92 14.59
N GLU A 149 5.62 -1.90 15.44
CA GLU A 149 5.88 -2.06 16.87
C GLU A 149 4.81 -2.93 17.53
N ASP A 150 3.53 -2.69 17.24
CA ASP A 150 2.42 -3.49 17.74
C ASP A 150 2.45 -4.93 17.20
N CYS A 151 2.84 -5.12 15.94
CA CYS A 151 3.07 -6.44 15.36
C CYS A 151 4.19 -7.20 16.09
N LEU A 152 5.31 -6.54 16.39
CA LEU A 152 6.42 -7.14 17.14
C LEU A 152 6.00 -7.55 18.55
N LYS A 153 5.22 -6.69 19.24
CA LYS A 153 4.67 -7.01 20.58
C LYS A 153 3.73 -8.21 20.53
N GLU A 154 2.83 -8.26 19.55
CA GLU A 154 1.87 -9.36 19.43
C GLU A 154 2.55 -10.68 19.05
N LEU A 155 3.53 -10.65 18.15
CA LEU A 155 4.38 -11.81 17.84
C LEU A 155 5.14 -12.31 19.07
N GLN A 156 5.65 -11.39 19.91
CA GLN A 156 6.29 -11.76 21.16
C GLN A 156 5.30 -12.42 22.13
N ASN A 157 4.09 -11.86 22.29
CA ASN A 157 3.05 -12.45 23.13
C ASN A 157 2.69 -13.87 22.66
N ASN A 158 2.51 -14.07 21.35
CA ASN A 158 2.22 -15.37 20.77
C ASN A 158 3.37 -16.36 21.02
N LEU A 159 4.62 -15.94 20.89
CA LEU A 159 5.79 -16.76 21.18
C LEU A 159 5.88 -17.19 22.66
N MET A 160 5.47 -16.34 23.60
CA MET A 160 5.47 -16.66 25.04
C MET A 160 4.32 -17.59 25.45
N ASN A 161 3.21 -17.55 24.71
CA ASN A 161 2.01 -18.34 25.00
C ASN A 161 1.99 -19.72 24.32
N ASP A 162 2.75 -19.91 23.23
CA ASP A 162 2.85 -21.19 22.52
C ASP A 162 3.63 -22.23 23.33
N GLN A 163 3.02 -23.40 23.60
CA GLN A 163 3.73 -24.55 24.16
C GLN A 163 4.69 -25.17 23.11
N LEU A 164 5.86 -24.54 22.98
CA LEU A 164 7.20 -25.01 22.61
C LEU A 164 7.48 -25.98 21.43
N GLU A 165 6.55 -26.70 20.80
CA GLU A 165 6.94 -27.72 19.80
C GLU A 165 6.29 -27.63 18.40
N ASP A 166 5.27 -26.79 18.17
CA ASP A 166 4.51 -26.79 16.90
C ASP A 166 4.31 -25.39 16.26
N SER A 167 5.23 -24.45 16.51
CA SER A 167 4.98 -23.03 16.20
C SER A 167 4.97 -22.75 14.69
N ASN A 168 3.77 -22.66 14.11
CA ASN A 168 3.50 -22.06 12.80
C ASN A 168 3.98 -20.58 12.70
N LEU A 169 4.48 -20.01 13.80
CA LEU A 169 5.02 -18.65 13.91
C LEU A 169 6.44 -18.49 13.34
N LEU A 170 7.25 -19.56 13.27
CA LEU A 170 8.66 -19.45 12.88
C LEU A 170 8.88 -18.73 11.53
N PRO A 171 8.08 -19.01 10.47
CA PRO A 171 8.17 -18.26 9.22
C PRO A 171 7.89 -16.76 9.38
N GLU A 172 6.89 -16.38 10.17
CA GLU A 172 6.54 -14.98 10.40
C GLU A 172 7.60 -14.26 11.25
N LEU A 173 8.20 -14.93 12.24
CA LEU A 173 9.33 -14.39 13.01
C LEU A 173 10.56 -14.15 12.13
N MET A 174 10.86 -15.10 11.23
CA MET A 174 11.97 -14.96 10.29
C MET A 174 11.74 -13.80 9.32
N GLU A 175 10.53 -13.68 8.76
CA GLU A 175 10.16 -12.53 7.93
C GLU A 175 10.27 -11.21 8.69
N ALA A 176 9.79 -11.15 9.94
CA ALA A 176 9.88 -9.95 10.76
C ALA A 176 11.33 -9.51 10.99
N VAL A 177 12.23 -10.43 11.34
CA VAL A 177 13.66 -10.14 11.52
C VAL A 177 14.27 -9.61 10.22
N GLN A 178 14.07 -10.32 9.11
CA GLN A 178 14.69 -9.98 7.83
C GLN A 178 14.18 -8.66 7.24
N LEU A 179 12.88 -8.36 7.41
CA LEU A 179 12.24 -7.21 6.77
C LEU A 179 12.28 -5.95 7.61
N ILE A 180 12.19 -6.07 8.95
CA ILE A 180 12.17 -4.91 9.86
C ILE A 180 13.60 -4.51 10.24
N ASP A 181 14.52 -5.46 10.37
CA ASP A 181 15.93 -5.22 10.69
C ASP A 181 16.88 -5.72 9.60
N PRO A 182 16.77 -5.21 8.36
CA PRO A 182 17.58 -5.69 7.24
C PRO A 182 19.09 -5.41 7.39
N LEU A 183 19.48 -4.52 8.32
CA LEU A 183 20.88 -4.19 8.63
C LEU A 183 21.39 -4.93 9.89
N ALA A 184 20.57 -5.80 10.47
CA ALA A 184 20.87 -6.53 11.71
C ALA A 184 21.34 -5.62 12.87
N ILE A 185 20.77 -4.41 12.98
CA ILE A 185 21.08 -3.42 14.02
C ILE A 185 20.84 -4.02 15.41
N SER A 186 19.79 -4.83 15.54
CA SER A 186 19.49 -5.54 16.77
C SER A 186 20.62 -6.47 17.23
N ASN A 187 21.38 -7.04 16.28
CA ASN A 187 22.52 -7.91 16.54
C ASN A 187 23.88 -7.18 16.42
N GLY A 188 23.90 -5.85 16.34
CA GLY A 188 25.12 -5.07 16.17
C GLY A 188 25.78 -5.24 14.80
N GLY A 189 24.98 -5.44 13.76
CA GLY A 189 25.45 -5.56 12.38
C GLY A 189 26.10 -6.89 12.01
N LYS A 190 25.91 -7.93 12.84
CA LYS A 190 26.36 -9.29 12.53
C LYS A 190 25.32 -10.00 11.69
N GLU A 191 25.78 -10.88 10.79
CA GLU A 191 24.88 -11.72 10.00
C GLU A 191 23.85 -12.42 10.90
N PRO A 192 22.59 -12.56 10.42
CA PRO A 192 21.59 -13.34 11.13
C PRO A 192 22.15 -14.73 11.43
N GLY A 193 22.03 -15.15 12.69
CA GLY A 193 22.52 -16.43 13.15
C GLY A 193 21.58 -17.58 12.76
N LYS A 194 21.75 -18.73 13.41
CA LYS A 194 20.85 -19.89 13.24
C LYS A 194 19.62 -19.85 14.15
N ASN A 195 19.55 -18.93 15.12
CA ASN A 195 18.55 -18.94 16.18
C ASN A 195 17.55 -17.78 16.03
N ILE A 196 16.59 -17.95 15.12
CA ILE A 196 15.55 -16.96 14.81
C ILE A 196 14.79 -16.47 16.04
N LYS A 197 14.54 -17.32 17.03
CA LYS A 197 13.83 -16.92 18.27
C LYS A 197 14.66 -15.93 19.08
N GLU A 198 15.97 -16.14 19.17
CA GLU A 198 16.87 -15.24 19.89
C GLU A 198 17.02 -13.92 19.14
N GLU A 199 17.18 -13.96 17.83
CA GLU A 199 17.27 -12.77 16.96
C GLU A 199 16.00 -11.93 17.02
N PHE A 200 14.83 -12.58 16.96
CA PHE A 200 13.56 -11.89 17.13
C PHE A 200 13.44 -11.23 18.51
N ASN A 201 13.85 -11.91 19.58
CA ASN A 201 13.85 -11.30 20.92
C ASN A 201 14.83 -10.11 21.02
N GLN A 202 15.95 -10.14 20.30
CA GLN A 202 16.87 -9.00 20.21
C GLN A 202 16.24 -7.83 19.43
N LEU A 203 15.58 -8.12 18.30
CA LEU A 203 14.80 -7.14 17.54
C LEU A 203 13.77 -6.45 18.44
N VAL A 204 12.95 -7.21 19.17
CA VAL A 204 11.95 -6.63 20.07
C VAL A 204 12.58 -5.74 21.15
N ARG A 205 13.68 -6.18 21.77
CA ARG A 205 14.39 -5.39 22.80
C ARG A 205 14.98 -4.08 22.27
N LYS A 206 15.33 -4.03 20.99
CA LYS A 206 15.96 -2.89 20.33
C LYS A 206 15.06 -2.22 19.29
N ALA A 207 13.75 -2.46 19.34
CA ALA A 207 12.81 -1.93 18.34
C ALA A 207 12.87 -0.39 18.24
N ASN A 208 13.09 0.29 19.36
CA ASN A 208 13.28 1.75 19.42
C ASN A 208 14.53 2.26 18.67
N GLN A 209 15.51 1.40 18.42
CA GLN A 209 16.69 1.69 17.59
C GLN A 209 16.42 1.30 16.14
N VAL A 210 15.81 0.15 15.90
CA VAL A 210 15.59 -0.42 14.55
C VAL A 210 14.55 0.37 13.74
N LEU A 211 13.38 0.63 14.32
CA LEU A 211 12.24 1.22 13.59
C LEU A 211 12.55 2.60 12.98
N PRO A 212 13.25 3.54 13.67
CA PRO A 212 13.67 4.80 13.05
C PRO A 212 14.54 4.62 11.80
N HIS A 213 15.43 3.62 11.78
CA HIS A 213 16.24 3.33 10.59
C HIS A 213 15.39 2.77 9.46
N TRP A 214 14.47 1.86 9.77
CA TRP A 214 13.54 1.32 8.78
C TRP A 214 12.67 2.43 8.15
N TYR A 215 12.16 3.35 8.97
CA TYR A 215 11.44 4.54 8.49
C TYR A 215 12.28 5.38 7.53
N ARG A 216 13.55 5.65 7.87
CA ARG A 216 14.48 6.38 6.98
C ARG A 216 14.65 5.66 5.65
N LEU A 217 14.82 4.35 5.67
CA LEU A 217 14.97 3.53 4.47
C LEU A 217 13.71 3.61 3.60
N ILE A 218 12.51 3.52 4.19
CA ILE A 218 11.25 3.70 3.46
C ILE A 218 11.13 5.08 2.82
N LYS A 219 11.50 6.14 3.54
CA LYS A 219 11.49 7.49 2.94
C LYS A 219 12.46 7.59 1.76
N LYS A 220 13.62 6.93 1.84
CA LYS A 220 14.69 6.99 0.83
C LYS A 220 14.40 6.12 -0.40
N TYR A 221 13.83 4.93 -0.20
CA TYR A 221 13.69 3.90 -1.24
C TYR A 221 12.24 3.58 -1.60
N GLY A 222 11.26 3.93 -0.76
CA GLY A 222 9.85 3.73 -1.08
C GLY A 222 9.51 2.25 -1.26
N GLY A 223 10.01 1.39 -0.38
CA GLY A 223 9.73 -0.05 -0.45
C GLY A 223 10.39 -0.76 -1.64
N THR A 224 11.31 -0.14 -2.37
CA THR A 224 12.12 -0.83 -3.39
C THR A 224 13.33 -1.55 -2.78
N VAL A 225 13.95 -2.42 -3.58
CA VAL A 225 15.24 -3.06 -3.27
C VAL A 225 16.31 -1.99 -3.04
N PHE A 226 17.17 -2.22 -2.04
CA PHE A 226 18.36 -1.42 -1.79
C PHE A 226 19.56 -2.32 -1.48
N LYS A 227 20.77 -1.79 -1.65
CA LYS A 227 22.00 -2.49 -1.31
C LYS A 227 22.31 -2.30 0.17
N ILE A 228 22.41 -3.41 0.92
CA ILE A 228 22.73 -3.37 2.37
C ILE A 228 24.04 -2.62 2.61
N GLN A 229 25.06 -2.90 1.81
CA GLN A 229 26.42 -2.38 1.99
C GLN A 229 26.45 -0.85 1.98
N ASP A 230 25.71 -0.22 1.07
CA ASP A 230 25.62 1.24 0.96
C ASP A 230 25.00 1.86 2.22
N GLU A 231 23.97 1.23 2.77
CA GLU A 231 23.26 1.69 3.96
C GLU A 231 24.01 1.40 5.25
N PHE A 232 24.72 0.27 5.31
CA PHE A 232 25.52 -0.11 6.47
C PHE A 232 26.71 0.83 6.66
N ALA A 233 27.38 1.22 5.57
CA ALA A 233 28.43 2.24 5.61
C ALA A 233 27.88 3.61 6.04
N GLU A 234 26.67 3.98 5.62
CA GLU A 234 26.01 5.22 6.04
C GLU A 234 25.60 5.15 7.53
N PHE A 235 25.11 4.00 7.99
CA PHE A 235 24.76 3.76 9.39
C PHE A 235 25.98 3.87 10.31
N LEU A 236 27.09 3.21 9.99
CA LEU A 236 28.33 3.29 10.78
C LEU A 236 28.88 4.72 10.84
N LYS A 237 28.74 5.49 9.76
CA LYS A 237 29.12 6.92 9.76
C LYS A 237 28.26 7.74 10.73
N LEU A 238 26.97 7.43 10.84
CA LEU A 238 26.05 8.12 11.76
C LEU A 238 26.31 7.75 13.23
N GLU A 239 26.56 6.47 13.55
CA GLU A 239 26.91 6.06 14.93
C GLU A 239 28.24 6.66 15.40
N ASN A 240 29.21 6.80 14.49
CA ASN A 240 30.51 7.40 14.78
C ASN A 240 30.47 8.94 14.86
N LEU A 241 29.39 9.60 14.41
CA LEU A 241 29.20 11.05 14.57
C LEU A 241 28.68 11.41 15.98
N ASP A 242 28.00 10.48 16.66
CA ASP A 242 27.59 10.64 18.07
C ASP A 242 28.65 10.17 19.07
N SER A 243 29.70 9.51 18.58
CA SER A 243 30.83 9.02 19.38
C SER A 243 32.14 9.67 18.91
N GLN A 244 32.45 10.88 19.41
CA GLN A 244 33.82 11.40 19.34
C GLN A 244 34.73 10.50 20.18
N GLY A 245 35.33 9.50 19.52
CA GLY A 245 36.34 8.63 20.06
C GLY A 245 37.14 8.02 18.92
N ASN A 246 38.34 8.56 18.70
CA ASN A 246 39.36 8.05 17.77
C ASN A 246 39.35 6.53 17.66
N ARG A 247 39.23 6.01 16.43
CA ARG A 247 39.86 4.76 16.05
C ARG A 247 40.55 4.89 14.71
N ASP A 248 41.84 4.58 14.77
CA ASP A 248 42.76 4.49 13.64
C ASP A 248 42.26 3.50 12.60
N ASP A 249 42.49 3.89 11.34
CA ASP A 249 42.48 3.04 10.16
C ASP A 249 43.14 1.69 10.42
N LYS A 250 42.45 0.60 10.04
CA LYS A 250 43.08 -0.58 9.42
C LYS A 250 42.07 -1.62 8.92
N ASN A 251 42.15 -1.82 7.61
CA ASN A 251 42.16 -3.07 6.85
C ASN A 251 41.13 -3.07 5.71
N GLU A 252 41.62 -2.61 4.56
CA GLU A 252 41.20 -3.11 3.25
C GLU A 252 41.67 -4.56 3.12
N ASP A 253 40.76 -5.51 3.28
CA ASP A 253 40.86 -6.86 2.70
C ASP A 253 39.52 -7.56 2.93
N ASP A 254 38.59 -7.42 1.97
CA ASP A 254 37.57 -8.45 1.69
C ASP A 254 36.84 -8.15 0.36
N GLN A 255 37.55 -8.33 -0.75
CA GLN A 255 36.95 -8.42 -2.08
C GLN A 255 36.43 -9.86 -2.31
N ASN A 256 35.28 -10.20 -1.72
CA ASN A 256 34.39 -11.27 -2.23
C ASN A 256 33.03 -11.38 -1.52
N GLN A 257 32.44 -10.26 -1.10
CA GLN A 257 31.06 -10.29 -0.61
C GLN A 257 30.09 -10.30 -1.79
N LYS A 258 29.33 -11.40 -1.92
CA LYS A 258 28.10 -11.47 -2.73
C LYS A 258 27.31 -10.18 -2.53
N GLU A 259 26.87 -9.56 -3.61
CA GLU A 259 25.98 -8.40 -3.55
C GLU A 259 24.62 -8.87 -2.99
N ASP A 260 24.48 -8.90 -1.67
CA ASP A 260 23.24 -9.22 -1.00
C ASP A 260 22.26 -8.04 -1.16
N MET A 261 21.54 -8.07 -2.28
CA MET A 261 20.38 -7.22 -2.49
C MET A 261 19.23 -7.77 -1.64
N ILE A 262 18.67 -6.97 -0.72
CA ILE A 262 17.48 -7.37 0.04
C ILE A 262 16.24 -6.95 -0.73
N ASP A 263 15.37 -7.93 -0.98
CA ASP A 263 14.03 -7.71 -1.49
C ASP A 263 13.18 -6.90 -0.50
N ALA A 264 13.09 -5.60 -0.79
CA ALA A 264 12.03 -4.65 -0.43
C ALA A 264 11.67 -4.48 1.07
N LEU A 265 11.75 -3.23 1.54
CA LEU A 265 11.22 -2.75 2.81
C LEU A 265 9.68 -2.86 2.83
N ARG A 266 9.19 -4.07 3.10
CA ARG A 266 7.77 -4.45 3.06
C ARG A 266 7.34 -4.98 4.44
N PRO A 267 6.04 -5.00 4.76
CA PRO A 267 5.60 -5.57 6.02
C PRO A 267 5.78 -7.09 6.02
N PRO A 268 5.86 -7.72 7.22
CA PRO A 268 5.68 -9.15 7.36
C PRO A 268 4.35 -9.59 6.72
N ASN A 269 4.34 -10.75 6.04
CA ASN A 269 3.16 -11.29 5.36
C ASN A 269 2.40 -12.33 6.23
N GLY A 270 2.76 -12.47 7.50
CA GLY A 270 2.11 -13.42 8.39
C GLY A 270 0.76 -12.96 8.95
N ASP A 271 0.09 -13.87 9.65
CA ASP A 271 -1.28 -13.68 10.13
C ASP A 271 -1.34 -12.66 11.28
N THR A 272 -0.27 -12.57 12.09
CA THR A 272 -0.18 -11.62 13.19
C THR A 272 -0.20 -10.18 12.65
N PHE A 273 0.57 -9.90 11.60
CA PHE A 273 0.55 -8.59 10.95
C PHE A 273 -0.86 -8.18 10.49
N PHE A 274 -1.56 -9.07 9.78
CA PHE A 274 -2.89 -8.73 9.24
C PHE A 274 -3.97 -8.63 10.33
N GLN A 275 -3.81 -9.37 11.44
CA GLN A 275 -4.67 -9.20 12.61
C GLN A 275 -4.47 -7.81 13.24
N VAL A 276 -3.22 -7.39 13.48
CA VAL A 276 -2.90 -6.05 14.00
C VAL A 276 -3.41 -4.97 13.03
N MET A 277 -3.21 -5.16 11.73
CA MET A 277 -3.67 -4.22 10.71
C MET A 277 -5.20 -4.10 10.66
N SER A 278 -5.93 -5.22 10.83
CA SER A 278 -7.40 -5.21 10.89
C SER A 278 -7.90 -4.40 12.08
N GLU A 279 -7.24 -4.53 13.24
CA GLU A 279 -7.57 -3.75 14.43
C GLU A 279 -7.25 -2.26 14.27
N TYR A 280 -6.07 -1.94 13.74
CA TYR A 280 -5.63 -0.58 13.44
C TYR A 280 -6.61 0.13 12.49
N LEU A 281 -6.89 -0.49 11.34
CA LEU A 281 -7.80 0.07 10.33
C LEU A 281 -9.26 0.04 10.76
N LYS A 282 -9.61 -0.77 11.76
CA LYS A 282 -11.00 -0.97 12.17
C LYS A 282 -11.87 -1.62 11.07
N THR A 283 -11.26 -2.42 10.19
CA THR A 283 -11.86 -3.00 8.97
C THR A 283 -11.53 -4.50 8.88
N ASN A 284 -12.47 -5.33 8.39
CA ASN A 284 -12.17 -6.75 8.13
C ASN A 284 -11.23 -6.89 6.94
N ILE A 285 -10.28 -7.82 6.99
CA ILE A 285 -9.36 -8.07 5.86
C ILE A 285 -9.56 -9.51 5.39
N ALA A 286 -9.75 -9.69 4.09
CA ALA A 286 -9.78 -11.00 3.44
C ALA A 286 -8.64 -11.07 2.42
N ILE A 287 -7.82 -12.11 2.51
CA ILE A 287 -6.69 -12.32 1.62
C ILE A 287 -6.90 -13.62 0.87
N PHE A 288 -6.97 -13.54 -0.45
CA PHE A 288 -7.07 -14.69 -1.33
C PHE A 288 -5.73 -14.96 -1.99
N SER A 289 -5.34 -16.22 -2.08
CA SER A 289 -4.13 -16.63 -2.78
C SER A 289 -4.42 -17.78 -3.74
N LYS A 290 -3.81 -17.73 -4.94
CA LYS A 290 -3.87 -18.81 -5.92
C LYS A 290 -2.57 -19.59 -5.89
N LYS A 291 -2.59 -20.86 -5.46
CA LYS A 291 -1.43 -21.74 -5.59
C LYS A 291 -1.22 -22.13 -7.06
N LYS A 292 0.04 -22.13 -7.52
CA LYS A 292 0.44 -22.50 -8.89
C LYS A 292 0.30 -23.99 -9.21
N SER A 293 0.04 -24.87 -8.23
CA SER A 293 -0.06 -26.32 -8.47
C SER A 293 -1.48 -26.78 -8.80
N SER A 294 -1.57 -27.78 -9.68
CA SER A 294 -2.77 -28.35 -10.34
C SER A 294 -3.85 -28.94 -9.42
N ARG A 295 -3.73 -28.79 -8.10
CA ARG A 295 -4.80 -29.03 -7.14
C ARG A 295 -5.16 -27.69 -6.52
N ASN A 296 -6.18 -27.03 -7.08
CA ASN A 296 -6.80 -25.77 -6.64
C ASN A 296 -7.17 -25.77 -5.15
N ARG A 297 -6.20 -25.70 -4.24
CA ARG A 297 -6.46 -25.29 -2.85
C ARG A 297 -6.33 -23.78 -2.84
N GLU A 298 -7.46 -23.10 -2.98
CA GLU A 298 -7.62 -21.71 -2.58
C GLU A 298 -7.20 -21.62 -1.11
N ASN A 299 -6.17 -20.82 -0.83
CA ASN A 299 -5.79 -20.49 0.54
C ASN A 299 -6.35 -19.08 0.80
N SER A 300 -7.40 -19.01 1.60
CA SER A 300 -8.06 -17.77 1.99
C SER A 300 -7.80 -17.51 3.48
N ARG A 301 -7.40 -16.29 3.82
CA ARG A 301 -7.23 -15.83 5.20
C ARG A 301 -8.25 -14.75 5.51
N PHE A 302 -8.85 -14.81 6.69
CA PHE A 302 -9.89 -13.88 7.11
C PHE A 302 -9.56 -13.32 8.49
N PHE A 303 -9.39 -12.01 8.55
CA PHE A 303 -9.10 -11.26 9.77
C PHE A 303 -10.35 -10.45 10.11
N ASN A 304 -11.12 -10.99 11.06
CA ASN A 304 -12.41 -10.45 11.45
C ASN A 304 -12.26 -9.54 12.65
N ARG A 305 -12.86 -8.36 12.55
CA ARG A 305 -13.00 -7.43 13.65
C ARG A 305 -14.45 -7.32 14.06
N GLY A 306 -14.71 -7.54 15.35
CA GLY A 306 -16.06 -7.39 15.92
C GLY A 306 -16.66 -6.00 15.59
N GLY A 307 -17.91 -5.98 15.12
CA GLY A 307 -18.65 -4.74 14.91
C GLY A 307 -18.37 -3.99 13.59
N THR A 308 -17.51 -4.50 12.70
CA THR A 308 -17.39 -3.96 11.34
C THR A 308 -18.07 -4.85 10.29
N LYS A 309 -18.69 -4.20 9.30
CA LYS A 309 -19.39 -4.86 8.18
C LYS A 309 -18.61 -4.76 6.86
N HIS A 310 -17.57 -3.94 6.83
CA HIS A 310 -16.82 -3.63 5.62
C HIS A 310 -15.57 -4.49 5.54
N TRP A 311 -15.29 -4.95 4.32
CA TRP A 311 -14.20 -5.86 4.00
C TRP A 311 -13.23 -5.18 3.02
N LEU A 312 -11.95 -5.25 3.33
CA LEU A 312 -10.87 -5.04 2.37
C LEU A 312 -10.48 -6.40 1.80
N TYR A 313 -10.70 -6.59 0.51
CA TYR A 313 -10.34 -7.83 -0.19
C TYR A 313 -9.02 -7.64 -0.93
N LEU A 314 -8.06 -8.52 -0.65
CA LEU A 314 -6.74 -8.52 -1.25
C LEU A 314 -6.50 -9.83 -2.00
N LEU A 315 -5.87 -9.75 -3.16
CA LEU A 315 -5.33 -10.88 -3.89
C LEU A 315 -3.81 -10.91 -3.71
N GLN A 316 -3.33 -11.87 -2.95
CA GLN A 316 -1.92 -12.10 -2.74
C GLN A 316 -1.29 -12.80 -3.96
N LYS A 317 -0.18 -12.24 -4.45
CA LYS A 317 0.70 -12.82 -5.46
C LYS A 317 2.07 -13.15 -4.86
N ASP A 318 2.78 -14.05 -5.54
CA ASP A 318 4.20 -14.37 -5.33
C ASP A 318 4.64 -14.36 -3.85
N ASN A 319 4.20 -15.34 -3.07
CA ASN A 319 4.55 -15.51 -1.65
C ASN A 319 4.34 -14.26 -0.77
N GLY A 320 3.45 -13.33 -1.14
CA GLY A 320 3.19 -12.11 -0.37
C GLY A 320 4.09 -10.93 -0.72
N THR A 321 4.83 -10.98 -1.83
CA THR A 321 5.59 -9.83 -2.31
C THR A 321 4.71 -8.77 -2.96
N HIS A 322 3.52 -9.15 -3.44
CA HIS A 322 2.59 -8.26 -4.14
C HIS A 322 1.13 -8.55 -3.77
N TYR A 323 0.33 -7.49 -3.72
CA TYR A 323 -1.11 -7.56 -3.47
C TYR A 323 -1.87 -6.72 -4.48
N ASP A 324 -2.97 -7.25 -5.01
CA ASP A 324 -3.96 -6.45 -5.74
C ASP A 324 -5.20 -6.24 -4.88
N ILE A 325 -5.84 -5.07 -4.97
CA ILE A 325 -7.18 -4.87 -4.39
C ILE A 325 -8.23 -5.58 -5.25
N LEU A 326 -9.19 -6.20 -4.57
CA LEU A 326 -10.39 -6.75 -5.16
C LEU A 326 -11.64 -5.99 -4.70
N VAL A 327 -12.64 -5.94 -5.56
CA VAL A 327 -14.00 -5.48 -5.23
C VAL A 327 -15.00 -6.59 -5.51
N GLU A 328 -16.01 -6.77 -4.65
CA GLU A 328 -17.05 -7.77 -4.89
C GLU A 328 -18.01 -7.28 -6.00
N VAL A 329 -18.17 -8.08 -7.04
CA VAL A 329 -19.01 -7.74 -8.20
C VAL A 329 -20.47 -7.60 -7.76
N ASP A 330 -21.16 -6.60 -8.31
CA ASP A 330 -22.55 -6.25 -7.98
C ASP A 330 -22.77 -5.73 -6.54
N LYS A 331 -21.69 -5.37 -5.83
CA LYS A 331 -21.76 -4.73 -4.49
C LYS A 331 -21.29 -3.27 -4.54
N PRO A 332 -21.73 -2.43 -3.57
CA PRO A 332 -21.17 -1.09 -3.42
C PRO A 332 -19.65 -1.12 -3.21
N VAL A 333 -18.95 -0.18 -3.83
CA VAL A 333 -17.48 -0.09 -3.79
C VAL A 333 -17.07 1.08 -2.90
N SER A 334 -16.06 0.88 -2.05
CA SER A 334 -15.52 1.95 -1.22
C SER A 334 -14.99 3.12 -2.07
N ARG A 335 -15.30 4.35 -1.66
CA ARG A 335 -14.77 5.57 -2.28
C ARG A 335 -13.25 5.64 -2.16
N ALA A 336 -12.66 5.18 -1.05
CA ALA A 336 -11.20 5.12 -0.90
C ALA A 336 -10.53 4.16 -1.88
N ILE A 337 -11.18 3.03 -2.19
CA ILE A 337 -10.71 2.09 -3.23
C ILE A 337 -10.79 2.74 -4.61
N THR A 338 -11.90 3.44 -4.90
CA THR A 338 -12.09 4.14 -6.18
C THR A 338 -11.10 5.29 -6.36
N ALA A 339 -10.86 6.07 -5.30
CA ALA A 339 -9.91 7.18 -5.29
C ALA A 339 -8.47 6.70 -5.53
N GLU A 340 -8.06 5.59 -4.89
CA GLU A 340 -6.76 4.98 -5.15
C GLU A 340 -6.60 4.52 -6.60
N MET A 341 -7.60 3.83 -7.15
CA MET A 341 -7.59 3.41 -8.55
C MET A 341 -7.41 4.62 -9.48
N ASN A 342 -8.18 5.69 -9.26
CA ASN A 342 -8.10 6.91 -10.06
C ASN A 342 -6.72 7.59 -9.93
N SER A 343 -6.16 7.63 -8.73
CA SER A 343 -4.81 8.17 -8.50
C SER A 343 -3.74 7.37 -9.25
N PHE A 344 -3.81 6.04 -9.21
CA PHE A 344 -2.91 5.17 -9.95
C PHE A 344 -3.02 5.42 -11.46
N LEU A 345 -4.23 5.49 -12.01
CA LEU A 345 -4.44 5.71 -13.44
C LEU A 345 -3.97 7.10 -13.89
N ALA A 346 -4.20 8.14 -13.08
CA ALA A 346 -3.66 9.47 -13.34
C ALA A 346 -2.12 9.47 -13.37
N SER A 347 -1.48 8.69 -12.50
CA SER A 347 -0.01 8.56 -12.48
C SER A 347 0.55 7.90 -13.75
N LYS A 348 -0.22 7.01 -14.41
CA LYS A 348 0.16 6.41 -15.70
C LYS A 348 0.09 7.42 -16.84
N LEU A 349 -0.93 8.27 -16.86
CA LEU A 349 -1.11 9.29 -17.90
C LEU A 349 0.04 10.30 -17.93
N ASN A 350 0.54 10.68 -16.75
CA ASN A 350 1.67 11.62 -16.61
C ASN A 350 3.04 11.00 -16.99
N GLN A 351 3.10 9.72 -17.32
CA GLN A 351 4.33 9.02 -17.74
C GLN A 351 4.41 8.81 -19.27
N ILE A 352 3.38 9.21 -20.01
CA ILE A 352 3.40 9.19 -21.47
C ILE A 352 4.22 10.40 -21.93
N PRO A 353 5.35 10.23 -22.64
CA PRO A 353 6.11 11.35 -23.20
C PRO A 353 5.20 12.17 -24.10
N GLU A 354 5.22 13.50 -23.97
CA GLU A 354 4.61 14.38 -24.98
C GLU A 354 5.37 14.17 -26.30
N GLU A 355 4.70 13.57 -27.30
CA GLU A 355 5.21 13.41 -28.66
C GLU A 355 5.25 14.73 -29.44
#